data_AF-F5YLY7-F1
#
_entry.id   AF-F5YLY7-F1
#
_cell.length_a   1.000
_cell.length_b   1.000
_cell.length_c   1.000
_cell.angle_alpha   90.00
_cell.angle_beta   90.00
_cell.angle_gamma   90.00
#
_symmetry.space_group_name_H-M   'P 1'
#
loop_
_entity.id
_entity.type
_entity.pdbx_description
1 polymer ?
#
loop_
_entity_poly.entity_id
_entity_poly.type
_entity_poly.pdbx_seq_one_letter_code
_entity_poly.pdbx_strand_id
1 'polypeptide(L)' 'MIKRYYIKCGLNQTAYFDILEQTAEGYRVRITRTSNGYEKTADEFLDNRLFDTCLKTGYIFEMKESASSVA' A
#
# COMPACT_ATOMS: atom_id res chain seq x y z
N MET A 1 8.05 -9.21 8.93
CA MET A 1 7.66 -7.79 8.84
C MET A 1 6.65 -7.64 7.72
N ILE A 2 5.55 -6.92 7.95
CA ILE A 2 4.52 -6.67 6.93
C ILE A 2 5.01 -5.47 6.11
N LYS A 3 5.14 -5.64 4.78
CA LYS A 3 5.53 -4.54 3.89
C LYS A 3 4.32 -3.66 3.58
N ARG A 4 4.49 -2.34 3.73
CA ARG A 4 3.46 -1.33 3.47
C ARG A 4 3.83 -0.43 2.30
N TYR A 5 2.84 -0.15 1.45
CA TYR A 5 2.95 0.78 0.34
C TYR A 5 1.85 1.83 0.43
N TYR A 6 2.19 3.09 0.21
CA TYR A 6 1.19 4.15 0.04
C TYR A 6 0.65 4.13 -1.38
N ILE A 7 -0.61 4.49 -1.53
CA ILE A 7 -1.27 4.71 -2.82
C ILE A 7 -1.44 6.21 -2.98
N LYS A 8 -0.98 6.75 -4.12
CA LYS A 8 -1.18 8.16 -4.47
C LYS A 8 -2.66 8.50 -4.46
N CYS A 9 -3.04 9.51 -3.69
CA CYS A 9 -4.42 9.98 -3.54
C CYS A 9 -4.48 11.51 -3.55
N GLY A 10 -5.70 12.05 -3.68
CA GLY A 10 -5.95 13.50 -3.67
C GLY A 10 -5.85 14.14 -2.29
N LEU A 11 -6.08 15.46 -2.23
CA LEU A 11 -6.12 16.22 -0.98
C LEU A 11 -7.17 15.65 -0.02
N ASN A 12 -6.84 15.59 1.27
CA ASN A 12 -7.68 15.06 2.36
C ASN A 12 -8.04 13.57 2.28
N GLN A 13 -7.32 12.81 1.46
CA GLN A 13 -7.46 11.36 1.36
C GLN A 13 -6.10 10.70 1.58
N THR A 14 -6.10 9.62 2.35
CA THR A 14 -4.92 8.76 2.47
C THR A 14 -5.32 7.35 2.08
N ALA A 15 -4.43 6.67 1.39
CA ALA A 15 -4.61 5.27 1.07
C ALA A 15 -3.27 4.56 1.12
N TYR A 16 -3.27 3.34 1.64
CA TYR A 16 -2.13 2.47 1.67
C TYR A 16 -2.59 1.02 1.61
N PHE A 17 -1.67 0.11 1.36
CA PHE A 17 -1.93 -1.30 1.52
C PHE A 17 -0.77 -2.02 2.18
N ASP A 18 -1.13 -3.09 2.87
CA ASP A 18 -0.22 -4.03 3.50
C ASP A 18 -0.19 -5.32 2.69
N ILE A 19 1.02 -5.85 2.40
CA ILE A 19 1.15 -7.17 1.79
C ILE A 19 0.91 -8.23 2.87
N LEU A 20 -0.18 -8.99 2.70
CA LEU A 20 -0.53 -10.11 3.58
C LEU A 20 0.19 -11.38 3.16
N GLU A 21 0.28 -11.62 1.86
CA GLU A 21 0.88 -12.81 1.28
C GLU A 21 1.44 -12.50 -0.12
N GLN A 22 2.58 -13.09 -0.45
CA GLN A 22 3.14 -13.08 -1.81
C GLN A 22 2.98 -14.45 -2.43
N THR A 23 2.45 -14.50 -3.65
CA THR A 23 2.29 -15.72 -4.46
C THR A 23 3.12 -15.62 -5.74
N ALA A 24 3.13 -16.68 -6.54
CA ALA A 24 3.77 -16.65 -7.86
C ALA A 24 3.09 -15.68 -8.84
N GLU A 25 1.80 -15.40 -8.65
CA GLU A 25 0.97 -14.61 -9.56
C GLU A 25 0.83 -13.14 -9.11
N GLY A 26 1.11 -12.84 -7.84
CA GLY A 26 0.97 -11.50 -7.29
C GLY A 26 0.99 -11.45 -5.77
N TYR A 27 0.18 -10.55 -5.21
CA TYR A 27 0.15 -10.22 -3.80
C TYR A 27 -1.28 -10.19 -3.29
N ARG A 28 -1.54 -10.88 -2.18
CA ARG A 28 -2.74 -10.64 -1.39
C ARG A 28 -2.48 -9.43 -0.51
N VAL A 29 -3.29 -8.40 -0.65
CA VAL A 29 -3.09 -7.12 0.04
C VAL A 29 -4.33 -6.73 0.83
N ARG A 30 -4.13 -6.03 1.94
CA ARG A 30 -5.18 -5.30 2.63
C ARG A 30 -5.05 -3.83 2.32
N ILE A 31 -6.01 -3.27 1.59
CA ILE A 31 -6.05 -1.86 1.24
C ILE A 31 -6.85 -1.12 2.31
N THR A 32 -6.24 -0.08 2.88
CA THR A 32 -6.89 0.87 3.77
C THR A 32 -7.01 2.21 3.06
N ARG A 33 -8.23 2.76 3.01
CA ARG A 33 -8.51 4.11 2.51
C ARG A 33 -9.16 4.93 3.60
N THR A 34 -8.62 6.10 3.87
CA THR A 34 -9.17 7.07 4.82
C THR A 34 -9.61 8.32 4.06
N SER A 35 -10.85 8.72 4.28
CA SER A 35 -11.43 9.94 3.70
C SER A 35 -12.42 10.55 4.68
N ASN A 36 -12.29 11.85 4.94
CA ASN A 36 -13.19 12.59 5.84
C ASN A 36 -13.35 11.95 7.24
N GLY A 37 -12.28 11.34 7.78
CA GLY A 37 -12.29 10.68 9.09
C GLY A 37 -12.87 9.27 9.09
N TYR A 38 -13.36 8.76 7.95
CA TYR A 38 -13.83 7.39 7.80
C TYR A 38 -12.74 6.52 7.18
N GLU A 39 -12.51 5.37 7.79
CA GLU A 39 -11.61 4.35 7.27
C GLU A 39 -12.42 3.19 6.66
N LYS A 40 -12.00 2.75 5.48
CA LYS A 40 -12.51 1.55 4.85
C LYS A 40 -11.35 0.62 4.52
N THR A 41 -11.48 -0.63 4.92
CA THR A 41 -10.53 -1.70 4.62
C THR A 41 -11.15 -2.74 3.70
N ALA A 42 -10.34 -3.28 2.80
CA ALA A 42 -10.72 -4.37 1.92
C ALA A 42 -9.52 -5.25 1.62
N ASP A 43 -9.75 -6.56 1.52
CA ASP A 43 -8.75 -7.52 1.08
C ASP A 43 -8.91 -7.72 -0.43
N GLU A 44 -7.84 -7.49 -1.17
CA GLU A 44 -7.81 -7.62 -2.63
C GLU A 44 -6.59 -8.44 -3.08
N PHE A 45 -6.64 -8.92 -4.32
CA PHE A 45 -5.50 -9.54 -4.98
C PHE A 45 -4.92 -8.58 -6.02
N LEU A 46 -3.62 -8.35 -5.93
CA LEU A 46 -2.87 -7.44 -6.79
C LEU A 46 -1.87 -8.26 -7.59
N ASP A 47 -2.09 -8.40 -8.89
CA ASP A 47 -1.18 -9.17 -9.75
C ASP A 47 0.19 -8.49 -9.90
N ASN A 48 1.21 -9.29 -10.23
CA ASN A 48 2.58 -8.83 -10.37
C ASN A 48 2.75 -7.67 -11.36
N ARG A 49 2.01 -7.70 -12.49
CA ARG A 49 2.13 -6.70 -13.55
C ARG A 49 1.55 -5.37 -13.09
N LEU A 50 0.39 -5.39 -12.41
CA LEU A 50 -0.22 -4.19 -11.87
C LEU A 50 0.64 -3.59 -10.74
N PHE A 51 1.17 -4.42 -9.83
CA PHE A 51 2.08 -3.95 -8.79
C PHE A 51 3.31 -3.24 -9.37
N ASP A 52 4.00 -3.90 -10.31
CA ASP A 52 5.20 -3.34 -10.97
C ASP A 52 4.89 -2.04 -11.73
N THR A 53 3.77 -1.99 -12.45
CA THR A 53 3.33 -0.80 -13.17
C THR A 53 3.06 0.36 -12.21
N CYS A 54 2.33 0.12 -11.12
CA CYS A 54 2.03 1.12 -10.11
C CYS A 54 3.30 1.62 -9.41
N LEU A 55 4.27 0.74 -9.17
CA LEU A 55 5.54 1.11 -8.55
C LEU A 55 6.38 1.98 -9.49
N LYS A 56 6.50 1.58 -10.76
CA LYS A 56 7.27 2.31 -11.79
C LYS A 56 6.70 3.69 -12.09
N THR A 57 5.37 3.81 -12.09
CA THR A 57 4.68 5.08 -12.34
C THR A 57 4.64 6.01 -11.12
N GLY A 58 5.08 5.54 -9.95
CA GLY A 58 4.96 6.27 -8.69
C GLY A 58 3.51 6.40 -8.19
N TYR A 59 2.61 5.54 -8.68
CA TYR A 59 1.27 5.42 -8.15
C TYR A 59 1.29 4.77 -6.76
N ILE A 60 2.24 3.87 -6.52
CA ILE A 60 2.52 3.33 -5.19
C ILE A 60 3.99 3.57 -4.82
N PHE A 61 4.26 3.69 -3.52
CA PHE A 61 5.62 3.85 -3.02
C PHE A 61 5.79 3.15 -1.67
N GLU A 62 6.91 2.45 -1.51
CA GLU A 62 7.22 1.69 -0.29
C GLU A 62 7.40 2.67 0.88
N MET A 63 6.71 2.39 1.98
CA MET A 63 6.96 3.10 3.22
C MET A 63 8.30 2.60 3.75
N LYS A 64 9.37 3.39 3.56
CA LYS A 64 10.63 3.14 4.27
C LYS A 64 10.30 3.21 5.74
N GLU A 65 10.53 2.11 6.46
CA GLU A 65 10.55 2.15 7.92
C GLU A 65 11.62 3.17 8.30
N SER A 66 11.19 4.39 8.63
CA SER A 66 12.03 5.34 9.32
C SER A 66 12.36 4.66 10.64
N ALA A 67 13.55 4.06 10.73
CA ALA A 67 14.15 3.69 11.99
C ALA A 67 14.13 4.95 12.85
N SER A 68 13.13 5.04 13.73
CA SER A 68 13.03 6.08 14.73
C SER A 68 14.07 5.77 15.80
N SER A 69 15.34 5.96 15.44
CA SER A 69 16.39 6.27 16.40
C SER A 69 16.17 7.72 16.80
N VAL A 70 15.31 7.92 17.80
CA VAL A 70 15.34 9.15 18.59
C VAL A 70 16.20 8.84 19.80
N ALA A 71 17.35 9.50 19.81
CA ALA A 71 18.34 9.56 20.88
C ALA A 71 17.81 10.32 22.09
#